data_AF-A0A4V2B3J7-F1
#
_entry.id   AF-A0A4V2B3J7-F1
#
_cell.length_a   1.000
_cell.length_b   1.000
_cell.length_c   1.000
_cell.angle_alpha   90.00
_cell.angle_beta   90.00
_cell.angle_gamma   90.00
#
_symmetry.space_group_name_H-M   'P 1'
#
loop_
_entity.id
_entity.type
_entity.pdbx_description
1 polymer ?
#
loop_
_entity_poly.entity_id
_entity_poly.type
_entity_poly.pdbx_seq_one_letter_code
_entity_poly.pdbx_strand_id
1 'polypeptide(L)'
;MKRQTLGGTVFFGLAILAGVVAGRTSWNGAIYLTSTSFTSNVRNPAAVHRDLDDLKLEGSELITGTRNRLVSEAKVLLDGGEMGLQLGHFVTRDSQGNRQLACDFYNRMRVTFQADGVASAGEKPTMEIEGPCKTGEDITKIEPVWIPVLKILGEEPGDMDLSFPENEGLAFKFSNI
;
A
#
# COMPACT_ATOMS: atom_id res chain seq x y z
N MET A 1 53.61 -25.73 -23.47
CA MET A 1 52.17 -25.90 -23.75
C MET A 1 51.38 -25.51 -22.50
N LYS A 2 50.92 -24.26 -22.38
CA LYS A 2 50.06 -23.77 -21.28
C LYS A 2 49.16 -22.67 -21.85
N ARG A 3 47.98 -23.07 -22.33
CA ARG A 3 46.87 -22.20 -22.70
C ARG A 3 45.62 -22.92 -22.25
N GLN A 4 44.98 -22.45 -21.18
CA GLN A 4 43.56 -22.64 -20.83
C GLN A 4 43.34 -22.36 -19.33
N THR A 5 43.29 -21.09 -18.95
CA THR A 5 42.68 -20.65 -17.67
C THR A 5 42.04 -19.27 -17.77
N LEU A 6 42.36 -18.46 -18.79
CA LEU A 6 41.84 -17.10 -18.95
C LEU A 6 40.34 -17.02 -19.29
N GLY A 7 39.74 -18.09 -19.83
CA GLY A 7 38.32 -18.07 -20.23
C GLY A 7 37.34 -18.17 -19.06
N GLY A 8 37.72 -18.85 -17.98
CA GLY A 8 36.81 -19.13 -16.86
C GLY A 8 36.54 -17.90 -15.99
N THR A 9 37.55 -17.07 -15.75
CA THR A 9 37.41 -15.88 -14.89
C THR A 9 36.57 -14.80 -15.55
N VAL A 10 36.67 -14.63 -16.87
CA VAL A 10 35.86 -13.67 -17.64
C VAL A 10 34.38 -14.09 -17.64
N PHE A 11 34.11 -15.39 -17.82
CA PHE A 11 32.73 -15.90 -17.77
C PHE A 11 32.09 -15.73 -16.39
N PHE A 12 32.85 -15.97 -15.32
CA PHE A 12 32.34 -15.81 -13.96
C PHE A 12 32.03 -14.33 -13.63
N GLY A 13 32.89 -13.41 -14.07
CA GLY A 13 32.65 -11.97 -13.92
C GLY A 13 31.41 -11.49 -14.68
N LEU A 14 31.22 -11.98 -15.91
CA LEU A 14 30.02 -11.69 -16.72
C LEU A 14 28.74 -12.25 -16.08
N ALA A 15 28.79 -13.45 -15.50
CA ALA A 15 27.64 -14.04 -14.82
C ALA A 15 27.21 -13.25 -13.58
N ILE A 16 28.18 -12.75 -12.78
CA ILE A 16 27.89 -11.90 -11.62
C ILE A 16 27.26 -10.57 -12.06
N LEU A 17 27.83 -9.91 -13.07
CA LEU A 17 27.30 -8.65 -13.60
C LEU A 17 25.88 -8.83 -14.15
N ALA A 18 25.62 -9.90 -14.91
CA ALA A 18 24.30 -10.22 -15.42
C ALA A 18 23.30 -10.49 -14.28
N GLY A 19 23.73 -11.20 -13.23
CA GLY A 19 22.90 -11.44 -12.04
C GLY A 19 22.53 -10.16 -11.29
N VAL A 20 23.47 -9.22 -11.13
CA VAL A 20 23.21 -7.93 -10.46
C VAL A 20 22.26 -7.04 -11.28
N VAL A 21 22.46 -6.98 -12.60
CA VAL A 21 21.58 -6.21 -13.48
C VAL A 21 20.18 -6.81 -13.48
N ALA A 22 20.06 -8.13 -13.65
CA ALA A 22 18.77 -8.82 -13.61
C ALA A 22 18.08 -8.63 -12.26
N GLY A 23 18.81 -8.70 -11.13
CA GLY A 23 18.25 -8.46 -9.80
C GLY A 23 17.68 -7.05 -9.62
N ARG A 24 18.36 -6.03 -10.18
CA ARG A 24 17.88 -4.64 -10.12
C ARG A 24 16.71 -4.35 -11.05
N THR A 25 16.65 -4.97 -12.21
CA THR A 25 15.58 -4.71 -13.20
C THR A 25 14.37 -5.63 -13.03
N SER A 26 14.53 -6.79 -12.39
CA SER A 26 13.48 -7.82 -12.23
C SER A 26 12.55 -7.57 -11.05
N TRP A 27 12.97 -6.75 -10.08
CA TRP A 27 12.13 -6.48 -8.92
C TRP A 27 10.98 -5.55 -9.30
N ASN A 28 9.88 -6.14 -9.76
CA ASN A 28 8.71 -5.46 -10.30
C ASN A 28 7.82 -4.81 -9.21
N GLY A 29 8.39 -4.54 -8.01
CA GLY A 29 7.81 -3.72 -6.94
C GLY A 29 6.44 -4.13 -6.39
N ALA A 30 5.82 -5.20 -6.89
CA ALA A 30 4.47 -5.59 -6.52
C ALA A 30 4.46 -6.24 -5.13
N ILE A 31 4.32 -5.42 -4.11
CA ILE A 31 4.00 -5.85 -2.76
C ILE A 31 2.48 -6.08 -2.71
N TYR A 32 2.07 -7.34 -2.63
CA TYR A 32 0.67 -7.70 -2.46
C TYR A 32 0.28 -7.50 -1.01
N LEU A 33 -0.53 -6.47 -0.74
CA LEU A 33 -1.12 -6.26 0.57
C LEU A 33 -2.19 -7.32 0.79
N THR A 34 -1.92 -8.28 1.67
CA THR A 34 -2.92 -9.22 2.17
C THR A 34 -3.42 -8.71 3.52
N SER A 35 -4.73 -8.44 3.64
CA SER A 35 -5.31 -8.12 4.95
C SER A 35 -5.38 -9.41 5.77
N THR A 36 -4.47 -9.58 6.73
CA THR A 36 -4.32 -10.80 7.55
C THR A 36 -5.44 -11.04 8.57
N SER A 37 -6.60 -10.39 8.43
CA SER A 37 -7.79 -10.62 9.26
C SER A 37 -8.84 -11.51 8.59
N PHE A 38 -8.42 -12.51 7.80
CA PHE A 38 -9.32 -13.55 7.27
C PHE A 38 -9.09 -14.87 8.00
N THR A 39 -9.69 -15.01 9.19
CA THR A 39 -10.02 -16.33 9.72
C THR A 39 -11.29 -16.85 9.03
N SER A 40 -11.19 -17.20 7.76
CA SER A 40 -12.08 -18.19 7.14
C SER A 40 -11.48 -18.67 5.83
N ASN A 41 -11.31 -20.00 5.74
CA ASN A 41 -10.99 -20.72 4.51
C ASN A 41 -12.02 -20.38 3.42
N VAL A 42 -11.70 -19.47 2.51
CA VAL A 42 -12.49 -19.27 1.29
C VAL A 42 -11.56 -19.42 0.08
N ARG A 43 -11.80 -20.49 -0.68
CA ARG A 43 -11.21 -20.71 -1.99
C ARG A 43 -11.70 -19.60 -2.93
N ASN A 44 -10.80 -18.77 -3.45
CA ASN A 44 -11.17 -17.74 -4.44
C ASN A 44 -11.53 -18.38 -5.78
N PRO A 45 -12.74 -18.13 -6.35
CA PRO A 45 -13.07 -18.54 -7.70
C PRO A 45 -12.42 -17.61 -8.74
N ALA A 46 -12.05 -18.19 -9.89
CA ALA A 46 -11.28 -17.57 -10.96
C ALA A 46 -12.10 -16.65 -11.90
N ALA A 47 -13.06 -15.89 -11.37
CA ALA A 47 -13.89 -15.00 -12.17
C ALA A 47 -14.00 -13.64 -11.50
N VAL A 48 -13.07 -12.75 -11.81
CA VAL A 48 -13.18 -11.31 -11.50
C VAL A 48 -14.17 -10.72 -12.50
N HIS A 49 -15.45 -10.66 -12.11
CA HIS A 49 -16.42 -9.83 -12.80
C HIS A 49 -16.21 -8.37 -12.39
N ARG A 50 -16.29 -7.46 -13.37
CA ARG A 50 -16.22 -6.01 -13.16
C ARG A 50 -17.54 -5.55 -12.55
N ASP A 51 -17.70 -5.71 -11.25
CA ASP A 51 -18.89 -5.26 -10.52
C ASP A 51 -18.72 -3.79 -10.12
N LEU A 52 -19.09 -2.89 -11.03
CA LEU A 52 -19.41 -1.48 -10.72
C LEU A 52 -20.84 -1.34 -10.14
N ASP A 53 -21.45 -2.46 -9.73
CA ASP A 53 -22.87 -2.59 -9.35
C ASP A 53 -23.07 -2.90 -7.84
N ASP A 54 -22.08 -2.61 -7.00
CA ASP A 54 -22.14 -2.74 -5.53
C ASP A 54 -23.18 -1.80 -4.85
N LEU A 55 -23.93 -1.03 -5.64
CA LEU A 55 -24.94 -0.07 -5.21
C LEU A 55 -26.29 -0.71 -4.84
N LYS A 56 -26.39 -2.04 -4.87
CA LYS A 56 -27.56 -2.79 -4.37
C LYS A 56 -27.33 -3.46 -3.02
N LEU A 57 -26.12 -3.36 -2.48
CA LEU A 57 -25.76 -4.00 -1.22
C LEU A 57 -26.15 -3.07 -0.06
N GLU A 58 -26.97 -3.56 0.87
CA GLU A 58 -27.36 -2.85 2.09
C GLU A 58 -26.57 -3.40 3.29
N GLY A 59 -26.27 -2.53 4.27
CA GLY A 59 -25.65 -2.94 5.54
C GLY A 59 -24.23 -3.50 5.40
N SER A 60 -23.99 -4.71 5.94
CA SER A 60 -22.66 -5.34 6.05
C SER A 60 -22.03 -5.75 4.72
N GLU A 61 -22.85 -5.96 3.68
CA GLU A 61 -22.36 -6.32 2.34
C GLU A 61 -21.72 -5.12 1.64
N LEU A 62 -22.29 -3.92 1.79
CA LEU A 62 -21.71 -2.67 1.28
C LEU A 62 -20.34 -2.39 1.90
N ILE A 63 -20.22 -2.60 3.21
CA ILE A 63 -18.97 -2.41 3.95
C ILE A 63 -17.91 -3.37 3.43
N THR A 64 -18.29 -4.63 3.16
CA THR A 64 -17.36 -5.65 2.67
C THR A 64 -16.96 -5.39 1.21
N GLY A 65 -17.90 -5.04 0.34
CA GLY A 65 -17.61 -4.67 -1.06
C GLY A 65 -16.71 -3.44 -1.16
N THR A 66 -17.01 -2.40 -0.37
CA THR A 66 -16.18 -1.18 -0.27
C THR A 66 -14.77 -1.52 0.19
N ARG A 67 -14.63 -2.32 1.25
CA ARG A 67 -13.32 -2.75 1.76
C ARG A 67 -12.55 -3.54 0.72
N ASN A 68 -13.19 -4.47 0.03
CA ASN A 68 -12.57 -5.26 -1.03
C ASN A 68 -12.11 -4.37 -2.19
N ARG A 69 -12.89 -3.36 -2.56
CA ARG A 69 -12.51 -2.41 -3.62
C ARG A 69 -11.31 -1.56 -3.23
N LEU A 70 -11.29 -1.03 -2.00
CA LEU A 70 -10.19 -0.25 -1.47
C LEU A 70 -8.86 -1.03 -1.52
N VAL A 71 -8.89 -2.29 -1.09
CA VAL A 71 -7.69 -3.14 -0.96
C VAL A 71 -7.28 -3.81 -2.27
N SER A 72 -8.23 -4.21 -3.12
CA SER A 72 -7.91 -4.90 -4.39
C SER A 72 -7.16 -4.02 -5.39
N GLU A 73 -7.36 -2.71 -5.31
CA GLU A 73 -6.64 -1.71 -6.11
C GLU A 73 -5.52 -1.03 -5.32
N ALA A 74 -5.25 -1.47 -4.08
CA ALA A 74 -4.20 -0.88 -3.27
C ALA A 74 -2.83 -1.16 -3.90
N LYS A 75 -2.05 -0.11 -4.11
CA LYS A 75 -0.71 -0.17 -4.71
C LYS A 75 0.27 0.65 -3.90
N VAL A 76 1.47 0.11 -3.75
CA VAL A 76 2.60 0.84 -3.21
C VAL A 76 3.42 1.36 -4.38
N LEU A 77 3.58 2.68 -4.43
CA LEU A 77 4.43 3.40 -5.37
C LEU A 77 5.74 3.73 -4.64
N LEU A 78 6.87 3.50 -5.29
CA LEU A 78 8.18 3.86 -4.75
C LEU A 78 8.79 4.89 -5.69
N ASP A 79 9.07 6.09 -5.18
CA ASP A 79 9.71 7.14 -5.95
C ASP A 79 10.65 7.95 -5.06
N GLY A 80 11.88 8.20 -5.51
CA GLY A 80 12.81 9.12 -4.85
C GLY A 80 13.19 8.84 -3.38
N GLY A 81 12.82 7.70 -2.78
CA GLY A 81 12.97 7.44 -1.34
C GLY A 81 11.69 7.69 -0.51
N GLU A 82 10.61 8.03 -1.18
CA GLU A 82 9.27 8.12 -0.63
C GLU A 82 8.43 6.89 -1.02
N MET A 83 7.43 6.59 -0.20
CA MET A 83 6.51 5.50 -0.43
C MET A 83 5.10 6.06 -0.60
N GLY A 84 4.55 6.01 -1.80
CA GLY A 84 3.17 6.37 -2.08
C GLY A 84 2.23 5.21 -1.84
N LEU A 85 1.21 5.38 -1.00
CA LEU A 85 0.11 4.43 -0.88
C LEU A 85 -1.07 4.92 -1.74
N GLN A 86 -1.36 4.20 -2.81
CA GLN A 86 -2.53 4.43 -3.65
C GLN A 86 -3.62 3.41 -3.28
N LEU A 87 -4.86 3.87 -3.14
CA LEU A 87 -6.02 3.03 -2.83
C LEU A 87 -7.06 3.11 -3.96
N GLY A 88 -7.90 2.08 -4.06
CA GLY A 88 -9.06 2.12 -4.95
C GLY A 88 -10.05 3.20 -4.53
N HIS A 89 -10.71 3.83 -5.49
CA HIS A 89 -11.84 4.72 -5.22
C HIS A 89 -13.14 3.94 -5.30
N PHE A 90 -14.06 4.19 -4.38
CA PHE A 90 -15.41 3.65 -4.39
C PHE A 90 -16.46 4.77 -4.49
N VAL A 91 -17.65 4.39 -4.95
CA VAL A 91 -18.81 5.28 -5.08
C VAL A 91 -19.68 5.11 -3.84
N THR A 92 -20.11 6.21 -3.25
CA THR A 92 -21.08 6.25 -2.15
C THR A 92 -22.36 6.97 -2.58
N ARG A 93 -23.37 6.96 -1.71
CA ARG A 93 -24.59 7.75 -1.88
C ARG A 93 -24.63 8.88 -0.86
N ASP A 94 -25.08 10.04 -1.29
CA ASP A 94 -25.40 11.15 -0.40
C ASP A 94 -26.73 10.90 0.35
N SER A 95 -27.12 11.85 1.21
CA SER A 95 -28.40 11.82 1.94
C SER A 95 -29.63 11.89 1.03
N GLN A 96 -29.46 12.27 -0.24
CA GLN A 96 -30.52 12.35 -1.26
C GLN A 96 -30.57 11.11 -2.16
N GLY A 97 -29.64 10.16 -1.97
CA GLY A 97 -29.51 8.95 -2.79
C GLY A 97 -28.74 9.15 -4.10
N ASN A 98 -28.17 10.33 -4.35
CA ASN A 98 -27.33 10.57 -5.53
C ASN A 98 -25.99 9.86 -5.38
N ARG A 99 -25.47 9.34 -6.49
CA ARG A 99 -24.16 8.70 -6.54
C ARG A 99 -23.07 9.77 -6.56
N GLN A 100 -22.09 9.65 -5.67
CA GLN A 100 -20.92 10.51 -5.63
C GLN A 100 -19.67 9.71 -5.26
N LEU A 101 -18.50 10.26 -5.58
CA LEU A 101 -17.23 9.63 -5.25
C LEU A 101 -16.96 9.72 -3.74
N ALA A 102 -16.25 8.73 -3.17
CA ALA A 102 -15.98 8.70 -1.74
C ALA A 102 -15.28 9.97 -1.23
N CYS A 103 -14.21 10.45 -1.88
CA CYS A 103 -13.50 11.66 -1.48
C CYS A 103 -14.30 12.97 -1.66
N ASP A 104 -15.39 12.97 -2.44
CA ASP A 104 -16.29 14.14 -2.51
C ASP A 104 -17.14 14.25 -1.23
N PHE A 105 -17.36 13.13 -0.54
CA PHE A 105 -18.12 13.05 0.69
C PHE A 105 -17.23 13.05 1.94
N TYR A 106 -16.14 12.28 1.90
CA TYR A 106 -15.17 12.15 2.98
C TYR A 106 -13.94 12.99 2.66
N ASN A 107 -13.65 14.00 3.47
CA ASN A 107 -12.50 14.89 3.27
C ASN A 107 -11.17 14.32 3.80
N ARG A 108 -11.22 13.30 4.65
CA ARG A 108 -10.04 12.69 5.27
C ARG A 108 -10.09 11.17 5.16
N MET A 109 -8.91 10.58 5.10
CA MET A 109 -8.72 9.14 5.20
C MET A 109 -7.76 8.82 6.35
N ARG A 110 -7.96 7.67 6.97
CA ARG A 110 -7.07 7.11 7.98
C ARG A 110 -6.67 5.70 7.56
N VAL A 111 -5.37 5.44 7.53
CA VAL A 111 -4.79 4.13 7.20
C VAL A 111 -3.99 3.66 8.40
N THR A 112 -4.31 2.47 8.91
CA THR A 112 -3.60 1.86 10.04
C THR A 112 -2.83 0.63 9.54
N PHE A 113 -1.52 0.67 9.72
CA PHE A 113 -0.62 -0.44 9.52
C PHE A 113 -0.37 -1.11 10.87
N GLN A 114 -0.37 -2.44 10.87
CA GLN A 114 -0.02 -3.24 12.04
C GLN A 114 1.13 -4.16 11.66
N ALA A 115 2.17 -4.20 12.48
CA ALA A 115 3.25 -5.15 12.29
C ALA A 115 2.74 -6.57 12.57
N ASP A 116 3.06 -7.50 11.68
CA ASP A 116 2.77 -8.92 11.88
C ASP A 116 4.02 -9.65 12.39
N GLY A 117 3.82 -10.61 13.31
CA GLY A 117 4.91 -11.39 13.91
C GLY A 117 5.81 -10.64 14.89
N VAL A 118 5.51 -9.40 15.24
CA VAL A 118 6.27 -8.58 16.21
C VAL A 118 5.31 -8.05 17.30
N ALA A 119 5.76 -8.05 18.54
CA ALA A 119 5.04 -7.46 19.66
C ALA A 119 6.02 -6.71 20.58
N SER A 120 5.64 -5.50 20.99
CA SER A 120 6.31 -4.73 22.05
C SER A 120 5.41 -4.75 23.27
N ALA A 121 5.93 -5.20 24.42
CA ALA A 121 5.16 -5.37 25.67
C ALA A 121 3.86 -6.22 25.54
N GLY A 122 3.77 -7.09 24.53
CA GLY A 122 2.58 -7.92 24.27
C GLY A 122 1.54 -7.27 23.34
N GLU A 123 1.76 -6.04 22.91
CA GLU A 123 0.93 -5.34 21.93
C GLU A 123 1.62 -5.27 20.57
N LYS A 124 0.83 -5.25 19.48
CA LYS A 124 1.37 -5.12 18.13
C LYS A 124 1.78 -3.67 17.87
N PRO A 125 2.98 -3.42 17.31
CA PRO A 125 3.34 -2.11 16.80
C PRO A 125 2.34 -1.65 15.74
N THR A 126 1.91 -0.40 15.85
CA THR A 126 0.96 0.22 14.92
C THR A 126 1.48 1.54 14.39
N MET A 127 1.22 1.79 13.11
CA MET A 127 1.45 3.08 12.46
C MET A 127 0.12 3.53 11.86
N GLU A 128 -0.42 4.64 12.33
CA GLU A 128 -1.59 5.28 11.79
C GLU A 128 -1.19 6.50 10.97
N ILE A 129 -1.78 6.64 9.78
CA ILE A 129 -1.57 7.74 8.86
C ILE A 129 -2.92 8.40 8.61
N GLU A 130 -3.05 9.68 8.91
CA GLU A 130 -4.24 10.47 8.65
C GLU A 130 -3.93 11.57 7.63
N GLY A 131 -4.74 11.67 6.59
CA GLY A 131 -4.48 12.57 5.46
C GLY A 131 -5.72 13.03 4.71
N PRO A 132 -5.58 13.99 3.78
CA PRO A 132 -6.68 14.43 2.94
C PRO A 132 -7.11 13.33 1.96
N CYS A 133 -8.42 13.14 1.75
CA CYS A 133 -8.93 12.30 0.67
C CYS A 133 -9.09 13.14 -0.59
N LYS A 134 -8.39 12.76 -1.65
CA LYS A 134 -8.47 13.44 -2.95
C LYS A 134 -8.65 12.39 -4.06
N THR A 135 -9.43 12.75 -5.07
CA THR A 135 -9.59 11.94 -6.27
C THR A 135 -8.32 12.04 -7.11
N GLY A 136 -7.73 10.91 -7.50
CA GLY A 136 -6.55 10.91 -8.37
C GLY A 136 -6.89 11.32 -9.81
N GLU A 137 -5.86 11.40 -10.67
CA GLU A 137 -6.06 11.63 -12.12
C GLU A 137 -6.97 10.58 -12.76
N ASP A 138 -6.88 9.34 -12.27
CA ASP A 138 -7.80 8.24 -12.59
C ASP A 138 -8.93 8.22 -11.56
N ILE A 139 -10.16 8.51 -12.00
CA ILE A 139 -11.36 8.58 -11.15
C ILE A 139 -11.65 7.28 -10.38
N THR A 140 -11.03 6.16 -10.77
CA THR A 140 -11.17 4.88 -10.08
C THR A 140 -10.19 4.71 -8.92
N LYS A 141 -9.34 5.73 -8.66
CA LYS A 141 -8.28 5.69 -7.66
C LYS A 141 -8.27 6.97 -6.82
N ILE A 142 -7.91 6.78 -5.57
CA ILE A 142 -7.63 7.87 -4.65
C ILE A 142 -6.19 8.35 -4.93
N GLU A 143 -5.96 9.65 -4.79
CA GLU A 143 -4.64 10.24 -4.92
C GLU A 143 -3.65 9.57 -3.95
N PRO A 144 -2.43 9.21 -4.39
CA PRO A 144 -1.48 8.53 -3.53
C PRO A 144 -1.11 9.36 -2.30
N VAL A 145 -1.12 8.72 -1.13
CA VAL A 145 -0.60 9.29 0.10
C VAL A 145 0.90 9.02 0.16
N TRP A 146 1.71 10.07 0.01
CA TRP A 146 3.17 9.97 0.05
C TRP A 146 3.71 9.96 1.49
N ILE A 147 4.31 8.84 1.87
CA ILE A 147 4.90 8.60 3.17
C ILE A 147 6.41 8.90 3.08
N PRO A 148 6.91 9.87 3.87
CA PRO A 148 8.31 10.27 3.84
C PRO A 148 9.17 9.29 4.65
N VAL A 149 9.37 8.07 4.13
CA VAL A 149 10.05 6.97 4.84
C VAL A 149 11.42 7.39 5.36
N LEU A 150 12.20 8.12 4.57
CA LEU A 150 13.53 8.59 4.98
C LEU A 150 13.50 9.54 6.18
N LYS A 151 12.46 10.39 6.31
CA LYS A 151 12.31 11.29 7.46
C LYS A 151 11.94 10.48 8.70
N ILE A 152 10.98 9.56 8.57
CA ILE A 152 10.54 8.68 9.67
C ILE A 152 11.71 7.82 10.18
N LEU A 153 12.53 7.25 9.29
CA LEU A 153 13.70 6.46 9.67
C LEU A 153 14.83 7.28 10.32
N GLY A 154 14.78 8.61 10.21
CA GLY A 154 15.72 9.51 10.89
C GLY A 154 15.33 9.84 12.32
N GLU A 155 14.09 9.57 12.73
CA GLU A 155 13.60 9.80 14.09
C GLU A 155 14.01 8.64 15.03
N GLU A 156 14.13 8.93 16.33
CA GLU A 156 14.42 7.89 17.32
C GLU A 156 13.21 6.95 17.48
N PRO A 157 13.37 5.61 17.46
CA PRO A 157 12.25 4.69 17.61
C PRO A 157 11.50 4.87 18.94
N GLY A 158 10.18 4.99 18.87
CA GLY A 158 9.30 5.06 20.04
C GLY A 158 7.88 5.50 19.69
N ASP A 159 7.03 5.58 20.72
CA ASP A 159 5.67 6.09 20.58
C ASP A 159 5.69 7.60 20.35
N MET A 160 5.15 8.03 19.20
CA MET A 160 5.22 9.43 18.79
C MET A 160 4.08 9.81 17.84
N ASP A 161 3.72 11.08 17.91
CA ASP A 161 2.84 11.74 16.95
C ASP A 161 3.71 12.68 16.08
N LEU A 162 3.82 12.38 14.79
CA LEU A 162 4.55 13.21 13.84
C LEU A 162 3.55 13.94 12.94
N SER A 163 3.83 15.20 12.64
CA SER A 163 3.13 15.94 11.60
C SER A 163 4.15 16.65 10.73
N PHE A 164 4.01 16.50 9.41
CA PHE A 164 4.90 17.13 8.45
C PHE A 164 4.10 18.19 7.69
N PRO A 165 4.23 19.49 8.03
CA PRO A 165 3.43 20.56 7.43
C PRO A 165 3.59 20.64 5.90
N GLU A 166 4.75 20.24 5.41
CA GLU A 166 5.14 20.18 4.00
C GLU A 166 4.46 19.05 3.22
N ASN A 167 3.88 18.05 3.89
CA ASN A 167 3.21 16.91 3.26
C ASN A 167 1.69 17.04 3.36
N GLU A 168 1.14 18.16 2.89
CA GLU A 168 -0.31 18.32 2.66
C GLU A 168 -1.24 17.99 3.84
N GLY A 169 -0.80 18.19 5.08
CA GLY A 169 -1.61 17.90 6.27
C GLY A 169 -1.68 16.42 6.66
N LEU A 170 -0.65 15.64 6.28
CA LEU A 170 -0.45 14.29 6.81
C LEU A 170 -0.01 14.32 8.27
N ALA A 171 -0.68 13.48 9.07
CA ALA A 171 -0.32 13.17 10.44
C ALA A 171 -0.02 11.68 10.58
N PHE A 172 1.00 11.35 11.36
CA PHE A 172 1.46 10.00 11.62
C PHE A 172 1.44 9.76 13.11
N LYS A 173 0.99 8.58 13.52
CA LYS A 173 1.01 8.15 14.91
C LYS A 173 1.60 6.76 15.01
N PHE A 174 2.62 6.63 15.82
CA PHE A 174 3.31 5.38 16.13
C PHE A 174 2.95 4.98 17.56
N SER A 175 2.62 3.71 17.75
CA SER A 175 2.27 3.19 19.07
C SER A 175 2.75 1.75 19.19
N ASN A 176 3.25 1.41 20.38
CA ASN A 176 3.83 0.13 20.73
C ASN A 176 5.08 -0.22 19.92
N ILE A 177 5.97 0.77 19.70
CA ILE A 177 7.24 0.60 18.97
C ILE A 177 8.38 0.25 19.92
#